data_AF-A0A2V7TXV5-F1
#
_entry.id   AF-A0A2V7TXV5-F1
#
_cell.length_a   1.000
_cell.length_b   1.000
_cell.length_c   1.000
_cell.angle_alpha   90.00
_cell.angle_beta   90.00
_cell.angle_gamma   90.00
#
_symmetry.space_group_name_H-M   'P 1'
#
loop_
_entity.id
_entity.type
_entity.pdbx_description
1 polymer ?
#
loop_
_entity_poly.entity_id
_entity_poly.type
_entity_poly.pdbx_seq_one_letter_code
_entity_poly.pdbx_strand_id
1 'polypeptide(L)'
;MIVAARPVAACFLAVLVLGGCNLRGLSGPSREEVLALLQAEANDMKKGGEQLDPKLRVKVVWNIDGIDVVEQPNDSAHPWQGTVRFRIISTMHDADGSETNDLIRKNFTYVYDTATKKLLFQSSTTPPK
;
A
#
# COMPACT_ATOMS: atom_id res chain seq x y z
N MET A 1 19.71 82.29 0.60
CA MET A 1 18.56 81.37 0.74
C MET A 1 19.09 80.07 1.33
N ILE A 2 18.62 79.70 2.51
CA ILE A 2 18.99 78.50 3.27
C ILE A 2 18.02 77.39 2.90
N VAL A 3 18.49 76.15 2.72
CA VAL A 3 17.95 74.84 3.18
C VAL A 3 18.92 73.78 2.61
N ALA A 4 19.94 73.36 3.36
CA ALA A 4 19.95 72.27 4.35
C ALA A 4 19.62 70.89 3.74
N ALA A 5 20.70 70.14 3.47
CA ALA A 5 20.68 68.74 3.08
C ALA A 5 20.00 67.88 4.15
N ARG A 6 19.11 66.97 3.72
CA ARG A 6 18.52 65.94 4.58
C ARG A 6 19.16 64.58 4.24
N PRO A 7 19.68 63.84 5.24
CA PRO A 7 20.14 62.47 5.07
C PRO A 7 18.94 61.52 5.11
N VAL A 8 18.86 60.56 4.20
CA VAL A 8 17.99 59.39 4.38
C VAL A 8 18.89 58.19 4.52
N ALA A 9 19.10 57.82 5.78
CA ALA A 9 19.72 56.58 6.19
C ALA A 9 18.82 55.39 5.81
N ALA A 10 19.51 54.36 5.32
CA ALA A 10 19.22 52.92 5.37
C ALA A 10 17.85 52.45 5.90
N CYS A 11 17.24 51.53 5.14
CA CYS A 11 16.79 50.26 5.70
C CYS A 11 16.66 49.21 4.59
N PHE A 12 17.61 48.28 4.57
CA PHE A 12 17.54 47.03 3.82
C PHE A 12 16.34 46.22 4.30
N LEU A 13 15.26 46.16 3.52
CA LEU A 13 14.23 45.14 3.72
C LEU A 13 14.65 43.86 3.00
N ALA A 14 15.51 43.11 3.68
CA ALA A 14 15.66 41.68 3.47
C ALA A 14 14.34 41.01 3.86
N VAL A 15 13.49 40.72 2.87
CA VAL A 15 12.33 39.85 3.08
C VAL A 15 12.84 38.41 3.12
N LEU A 16 13.27 38.01 4.31
CA LEU A 16 13.27 36.61 4.75
C LEU A 16 11.81 36.14 4.73
N VAL A 17 11.33 35.63 3.59
CA VAL A 17 10.17 34.73 3.62
C VAL A 17 10.67 33.42 4.20
N LEU A 18 10.66 33.36 5.53
CA LEU A 18 10.53 32.14 6.32
C LEU A 18 9.17 31.52 6.01
N GLY A 19 9.01 31.04 4.78
CA GLY A 19 7.99 30.08 4.39
C GLY A 19 8.53 28.70 4.72
N GLY A 20 8.63 28.41 6.01
CA GLY A 20 8.81 27.04 6.48
C GLY A 20 7.59 26.22 6.04
N CYS A 21 7.61 25.70 4.82
CA CYS A 21 6.86 24.49 4.51
C CYS A 21 7.43 23.42 5.43
N ASN A 22 6.65 23.08 6.45
CA ASN A 22 6.86 21.99 7.40
C ASN A 22 6.95 20.63 6.67
N LEU A 23 7.96 20.41 5.83
CA LEU A 23 8.23 19.16 5.13
C LEU A 23 8.97 18.14 6.01
N ARG A 24 9.08 18.38 7.32
CA ARG A 24 9.80 17.51 8.27
C ARG A 24 8.94 16.98 9.41
N GLY A 25 7.62 17.10 9.32
CA GLY A 25 6.67 16.67 10.37
C GLY A 25 5.65 15.60 9.98
N LEU A 26 5.59 15.20 8.70
CA LEU A 26 4.63 14.21 8.19
C LEU A 26 5.37 13.14 7.38
N SER A 27 6.37 12.51 7.97
CA SER A 27 6.93 11.31 7.37
C SER A 27 5.91 10.18 7.62
N GLY A 28 4.93 10.05 6.72
CA GLY A 28 4.17 8.81 6.56
C GLY A 28 5.12 7.65 6.30
N PRO A 29 4.65 6.40 6.37
CA PRO A 29 5.54 5.27 6.13
C PRO A 29 6.17 5.39 4.75
N SER A 30 7.40 4.89 4.59
CA SER A 30 8.00 4.76 3.27
C SER A 30 7.24 3.74 2.44
N ARG A 31 7.45 3.79 1.12
CA ARG A 31 6.92 2.78 0.20
C ARG A 31 7.40 1.37 0.60
N GLU A 32 8.66 1.26 1.02
CA GLU A 32 9.30 0.00 1.42
C GLU A 32 8.69 -0.56 2.70
N GLU A 33 8.33 0.30 3.67
CA GLU A 33 7.63 -0.10 4.88
C GLU A 33 6.24 -0.65 4.57
N VAL A 34 5.47 0.03 3.71
CA VAL A 34 4.15 -0.45 3.27
C VAL A 34 4.25 -1.75 2.48
N LEU A 35 5.26 -1.87 1.60
CA LEU A 35 5.53 -3.11 0.86
C LEU A 35 5.82 -4.27 1.81
N ALA A 36 6.64 -4.06 2.85
CA ALA A 36 6.94 -5.08 3.84
C ALA A 36 5.68 -5.52 4.62
N LEU A 37 4.81 -4.57 4.98
CA LEU A 37 3.50 -4.87 5.60
C LEU A 37 2.61 -5.69 4.69
N LEU A 38 2.50 -5.33 3.41
CA LEU A 38 1.70 -6.08 2.42
C LEU A 38 2.27 -7.48 2.18
N GLN A 39 3.60 -7.63 2.21
CA GLN A 39 4.26 -8.92 2.07
C GLN A 39 3.98 -9.82 3.28
N ALA A 40 3.96 -9.27 4.50
CA ALA A 40 3.59 -10.00 5.70
C ALA A 40 2.12 -10.44 5.64
N GLU A 41 1.21 -9.52 5.33
CA GLU A 41 -0.23 -9.81 5.14
C GLU A 41 -0.43 -10.91 4.08
N ALA A 42 0.25 -10.82 2.93
CA ALA A 42 0.15 -11.82 1.88
C ALA A 42 0.62 -13.22 2.33
N ASN A 43 1.68 -13.28 3.14
CA ASN A 43 2.16 -14.55 3.70
C ASN A 43 1.18 -15.14 4.72
N ASP A 44 0.56 -14.31 5.54
CA ASP A 44 -0.46 -14.74 6.50
C ASP A 44 -1.72 -15.25 5.78
N MET A 45 -2.16 -14.54 4.74
CA MET A 45 -3.25 -14.98 3.87
C MET A 45 -2.95 -16.31 3.19
N LYS A 46 -1.74 -16.47 2.64
CA LYS A 46 -1.30 -17.75 2.04
C LYS A 46 -1.39 -18.87 3.07
N LYS A 47 -0.84 -18.66 4.27
CA LYS A 47 -0.86 -19.66 5.35
C LYS A 47 -2.29 -20.05 5.72
N GLY A 48 -3.19 -19.08 5.88
CA GLY A 48 -4.59 -19.35 6.18
C GLY A 48 -5.33 -20.02 5.02
N GLY A 49 -5.08 -19.60 3.79
CA GLY A 49 -5.74 -20.11 2.58
C GLY A 49 -5.29 -21.50 2.15
N GLU A 50 -4.09 -21.93 2.56
CA GLU A 50 -3.55 -23.28 2.31
C GLU A 50 -3.87 -24.27 3.45
N GLN A 51 -4.39 -23.77 4.57
CA GLN A 51 -4.80 -24.61 5.69
C GLN A 51 -6.20 -25.20 5.44
N LEU A 52 -6.23 -26.44 4.96
CA LEU A 52 -7.47 -27.20 4.76
C LEU A 52 -7.44 -28.54 5.49
N ASP A 53 -8.63 -29.05 5.82
CA ASP A 53 -8.78 -30.40 6.41
C ASP A 53 -8.39 -31.45 5.34
N PRO A 54 -7.39 -32.31 5.62
CA PRO A 54 -6.99 -33.39 4.70
C PRO A 54 -8.12 -34.32 4.26
N LYS A 55 -9.20 -34.42 5.05
CA LYS A 55 -10.39 -35.24 4.71
C LYS A 55 -11.19 -34.70 3.55
N LEU A 56 -11.04 -33.42 3.21
CA LEU A 56 -11.79 -32.80 2.13
C LEU A 56 -11.31 -33.22 0.74
N ARG A 57 -10.18 -33.94 0.62
CA ARG A 57 -9.57 -34.33 -0.67
C ARG A 57 -9.35 -33.15 -1.63
N VAL A 58 -9.29 -31.94 -1.08
CA VAL A 58 -8.97 -30.72 -1.80
C VAL A 58 -7.64 -30.20 -1.27
N LYS A 59 -6.71 -29.95 -2.19
CA LYS A 59 -5.47 -29.23 -1.93
C LYS A 59 -5.58 -27.85 -2.57
N VAL A 60 -5.25 -26.80 -1.82
CA VAL A 60 -5.20 -25.44 -2.36
C VAL A 60 -3.79 -24.90 -2.16
N VAL A 61 -3.23 -24.33 -3.22
CA VAL A 61 -1.91 -23.68 -3.22
C VAL A 61 -2.08 -22.23 -3.62
N TRP A 62 -1.65 -21.30 -2.76
CA TRP A 62 -1.69 -19.87 -2.97
C TRP A 62 -0.29 -19.37 -3.34
N ASN A 63 -0.11 -18.83 -4.54
CA ASN A 63 1.14 -18.23 -4.97
C ASN A 63 0.98 -16.71 -5.01
N ILE A 64 1.89 -15.99 -4.38
CA ILE A 64 1.96 -14.53 -4.50
C ILE A 64 2.56 -14.24 -5.88
N ASP A 65 1.73 -13.71 -6.77
CA ASP A 65 2.08 -13.40 -8.16
C ASP A 65 2.72 -12.00 -8.27
N GLY A 66 2.36 -11.10 -7.36
CA GLY A 66 2.98 -9.78 -7.25
C GLY A 66 2.36 -8.92 -6.16
N ILE A 67 3.09 -7.89 -5.75
CA ILE A 67 2.62 -6.84 -4.84
C ILE A 67 2.95 -5.49 -5.46
N ASP A 68 1.92 -4.67 -5.65
CA ASP A 68 2.05 -3.32 -6.17
C ASP A 68 1.74 -2.30 -5.07
N VAL A 69 2.50 -1.22 -5.02
CA VAL A 69 2.32 -0.11 -4.08
C VAL A 69 2.33 1.19 -4.86
N VAL A 70 1.22 1.93 -4.74
CA VAL A 70 0.96 3.20 -5.43
C VAL A 70 0.76 4.29 -4.40
N GLU A 71 1.40 5.44 -4.61
CA GLU A 71 1.23 6.63 -3.77
C GLU A 71 -0.07 7.36 -4.12
N GLN A 72 -0.74 7.90 -3.10
CA GLN A 72 -1.95 8.70 -3.24
C GLN A 72 -1.68 10.13 -2.75
N PRO A 73 -1.04 11.00 -3.57
CA PRO A 73 -0.57 12.32 -3.13
C PRO A 73 -1.70 13.27 -2.71
N ASN A 74 -2.94 13.00 -3.12
CA ASN A 74 -4.11 13.79 -2.79
C ASN A 74 -4.89 13.24 -1.57
N ASP A 75 -4.48 12.12 -0.99
CA ASP A 75 -5.09 11.52 0.20
C ASP A 75 -4.04 11.36 1.31
N SER A 76 -3.88 12.39 2.14
CA SER A 76 -2.95 12.35 3.26
C SER A 76 -3.35 11.39 4.37
N ALA A 77 -4.63 11.01 4.46
CA ALA A 77 -5.09 10.02 5.42
C ALA A 77 -4.65 8.62 4.97
N HIS A 78 -4.69 8.37 3.66
CA HIS A 78 -4.31 7.12 3.02
C HIS A 78 -3.23 7.29 1.93
N PRO A 79 -1.99 7.67 2.29
CA PRO A 79 -0.96 8.04 1.32
C PRO A 79 -0.50 6.87 0.43
N TRP A 80 -0.84 5.63 0.78
CA TRP A 80 -0.47 4.44 0.02
C TRP A 80 -1.64 3.53 -0.24
N GLN A 81 -1.74 3.05 -1.48
CA GLN A 81 -2.60 1.96 -1.89
C GLN A 81 -1.74 0.75 -2.27
N GLY A 82 -2.06 -0.39 -1.69
CA GLY A 82 -1.42 -1.68 -1.97
C GLY A 82 -2.34 -2.61 -2.75
N THR A 83 -1.81 -3.38 -3.68
CA THR A 83 -2.51 -4.51 -4.31
C THR A 83 -1.68 -5.76 -4.21
N VAL A 84 -2.22 -6.81 -3.58
CA VAL A 84 -1.62 -8.15 -3.55
C VAL A 84 -2.32 -9.02 -4.59
N ARG A 85 -1.55 -9.60 -5.51
CA ARG A 85 -2.03 -10.49 -6.56
C ARG A 85 -1.68 -11.92 -6.21
N PHE A 86 -2.70 -12.77 -6.15
CA PHE A 86 -2.55 -14.21 -5.95
C PHE A 86 -2.93 -15.00 -7.18
N ARG A 87 -2.18 -16.08 -7.37
CA ARG A 87 -2.50 -17.20 -8.24
C ARG A 87 -2.78 -18.42 -7.36
N ILE A 88 -4.05 -18.79 -7.27
CA ILE A 88 -4.54 -19.86 -6.42
C ILE A 88 -4.84 -21.07 -7.31
N ILE A 89 -4.25 -22.22 -6.99
CA ILE A 89 -4.49 -23.48 -7.67
C ILE A 89 -5.23 -24.39 -6.68
N SER A 90 -6.45 -24.78 -7.02
CA SER A 90 -7.20 -25.79 -6.29
C SER A 90 -7.13 -27.11 -7.04
N THR A 91 -6.63 -28.15 -6.37
CA THR A 91 -6.58 -29.52 -6.87
C THR A 91 -7.60 -30.34 -6.09
N MET A 92 -8.60 -30.89 -6.79
CA MET A 92 -9.58 -31.82 -6.22
C MET A 92 -9.21 -33.24 -6.61
N HIS A 93 -9.22 -34.16 -5.65
CA HIS A 93 -9.05 -35.60 -5.90
C HIS A 93 -10.42 -36.29 -5.91
N ASP A 94 -10.80 -36.79 -7.07
CA ASP A 94 -12.09 -37.44 -7.30
C ASP A 94 -12.11 -38.89 -6.77
N ALA A 95 -13.30 -39.48 -6.71
CA ALA A 95 -13.49 -40.83 -6.19
C ALA A 95 -12.90 -41.93 -7.09
N ASP A 96 -12.75 -41.64 -8.38
CA ASP A 96 -12.14 -42.52 -9.39
C ASP A 96 -10.61 -42.38 -9.47
N GLY A 97 -10.03 -41.49 -8.67
CA GLY A 97 -8.59 -41.21 -8.63
C GLY A 97 -8.12 -40.14 -9.62
N SER A 98 -9.02 -39.46 -10.34
CA SER A 98 -8.63 -38.30 -11.15
C SER A 98 -8.34 -37.07 -10.31
N GLU A 99 -7.55 -36.15 -10.88
CA GLU A 99 -7.29 -34.83 -10.32
C GLU A 99 -7.84 -33.74 -11.23
N THR A 100 -8.66 -32.86 -10.68
CA THR A 100 -9.14 -31.66 -11.36
C THR A 100 -8.43 -30.43 -10.80
N ASN A 101 -7.86 -29.61 -11.67
CA ASN A 101 -7.12 -28.40 -11.30
C ASN A 101 -7.86 -27.13 -11.75
N ASP A 102 -8.25 -26.32 -10.78
CA ASP A 102 -8.84 -25.00 -11.01
C ASP A 102 -7.85 -23.89 -10.69
N LEU A 103 -7.65 -23.00 -11.67
CA LEU A 103 -6.84 -21.80 -11.52
C LEU A 103 -7.72 -20.60 -11.24
N ILE A 104 -7.49 -19.95 -10.09
CA ILE A 104 -8.16 -18.72 -9.68
C ILE A 104 -7.11 -17.62 -9.53
N ARG A 105 -7.33 -16.48 -10.20
CA ARG A 105 -6.54 -15.26 -9.96
C ARG A 105 -7.32 -14.35 -9.04
N LYS A 106 -6.68 -13.82 -8.00
CA LYS A 106 -7.35 -12.95 -7.05
C LYS A 106 -6.49 -11.76 -6.66
N ASN A 107 -7.07 -10.57 -6.75
CA ASN A 107 -6.44 -9.33 -6.34
C ASN A 107 -7.07 -8.87 -5.03
N PHE A 108 -6.25 -8.45 -4.07
CA PHE A 108 -6.68 -7.87 -2.80
C PHE A 108 -6.11 -6.47 -2.70
N THR A 109 -7.01 -5.48 -2.56
CA THR A 109 -6.65 -4.07 -2.50
C THR A 109 -6.70 -3.60 -1.06
N TYR A 110 -5.68 -2.87 -0.65
CA TYR A 110 -5.51 -2.30 0.68
C TYR A 110 -5.18 -0.82 0.57
N VAL A 111 -5.48 -0.07 1.61
CA VAL A 111 -4.96 1.29 1.81
C VAL A 111 -4.26 1.35 3.16
N TYR A 112 -3.15 2.07 3.24
CA TYR A 112 -2.50 2.33 4.51
C TYR A 112 -3.16 3.50 5.20
N ASP A 113 -3.75 3.28 6.37
CA ASP A 113 -4.33 4.35 7.19
C ASP A 113 -3.28 4.90 8.17
N THR A 114 -3.02 6.20 8.07
CA THR A 114 -2.02 6.90 8.90
C THR A 114 -2.46 7.07 10.34
N ALA A 115 -3.77 7.16 10.60
CA ALA A 115 -4.30 7.34 11.95
C ALA A 115 -4.11 6.09 12.80
N THR A 116 -4.43 4.92 12.26
CA THR A 116 -4.32 3.62 12.94
C THR A 116 -2.99 2.90 12.68
N LYS A 117 -2.21 3.38 11.71
CA LYS A 117 -0.96 2.75 11.25
C LYS A 117 -1.16 1.31 10.78
N LYS A 118 -2.25 1.06 10.07
CA LYS A 118 -2.67 -0.28 9.62
C LYS A 118 -3.01 -0.29 8.14
N LEU A 119 -2.86 -1.46 7.52
CA LEU A 119 -3.47 -1.76 6.24
C LEU A 119 -4.97 -2.01 6.43
N LEU A 120 -5.79 -1.26 5.73
CA LEU A 120 -7.23 -1.45 5.68
C LEU A 120 -7.59 -2.16 4.38
N PHE A 121 -8.20 -3.33 4.49
CA PHE A 121 -8.75 -4.05 3.36
C PHE A 121 -9.87 -3.23 2.70
N GLN A 122 -9.80 -3.07 1.39
CA GLN A 122 -10.80 -2.33 0.60
C GLN A 122 -11.69 -3.27 -0.19
N SER A 123 -11.09 -4.16 -0.99
CA SER A 123 -11.84 -5.04 -1.88
C SER A 123 -11.02 -6.24 -2.35
N SER A 124 -11.73 -7.28 -2.81
CA SER A 124 -11.11 -8.40 -3.51
C SER A 124 -11.80 -8.68 -4.84
N THR A 125 -11.04 -8.79 -5.93
CA THR A 125 -11.58 -8.89 -7.29
C THR A 125 -10.89 -10.00 -8.07
N THR A 126 -11.68 -10.78 -8.80
CA THR A 126 -11.17 -11.81 -9.70
C THR A 126 -11.04 -11.15 -11.07
N PRO A 127 -9.82 -11.00 -11.62
CA PRO A 127 -9.67 -10.47 -12.97
C PRO A 127 -10.43 -11.33 -13.98
N PRO A 128 -10.94 -10.73 -15.08
CA PRO A 128 -11.50 -11.51 -16.18
C PRO A 128 -10.45 -12.48 -16.75
N LYS A 129 -10.92 -13.64 -17.23
CA LYS A 129 -10.08 -14.69 -17.81
C LYS A 129 -9.43 -14.27 -19.12
#